data_AF-A0A920HK08-F1
#
_entry.id   AF-A0A920HK08-F1
#
_cell.length_a   1.000
_cell.length_b   1.000
_cell.length_c   1.000
_cell.angle_alpha   90.00
_cell.angle_beta   90.00
_cell.angle_gamma   90.00
#
_symmetry.space_group_name_H-M   'P 1'
#
loop_
_entity.id
_entity.type
_entity.pdbx_description
1 polymer ?
#
loop_
_entity_poly.entity_id
_entity_poly.type
_entity_poly.pdbx_seq_one_letter_code
_entity_poly.pdbx_strand_id
1 'polypeptide(L)'
;MKIWNHFKSNSLIKQIFLMLSVVFIIFFIAYNSLMIYTKHNRYIEVPSLLGLNLDEAIITLERNKLRYEVLDSSKFIVDIPKYSIISQIP
;
A
#
# COMPACT_ATOMS: atom_id res chain seq x y z
N MET A 1 -56.64 -0.35 -4.94
CA MET A 1 -55.36 -1.07 -4.76
C MET A 1 -54.79 -0.79 -3.38
N LYS A 2 -54.89 -1.73 -2.43
CA LYS A 2 -54.45 -1.59 -1.01
C LYS A 2 -52.94 -1.45 -0.81
N ILE A 3 -52.15 -1.68 -1.85
CA ILE A 3 -50.70 -1.80 -1.83
C ILE A 3 -50.00 -0.44 -1.60
N TRP A 4 -50.56 0.64 -2.14
CA TRP A 4 -50.02 2.00 -2.01
C TRP A 4 -50.05 2.55 -0.57
N ASN A 5 -50.98 2.08 0.25
CA ASN A 5 -51.08 2.51 1.65
C ASN A 5 -49.97 1.91 2.54
N HIS A 6 -49.40 0.77 2.15
CA HIS A 6 -48.25 0.18 2.85
C HIS A 6 -46.98 0.99 2.63
N PHE A 7 -46.73 1.46 1.40
CA PHE A 7 -45.60 2.34 1.06
C PHE A 7 -45.58 3.65 1.84
N LYS A 8 -46.75 4.13 2.30
CA LYS A 8 -46.88 5.33 3.14
C LYS A 8 -46.81 5.05 4.64
N SER A 9 -46.56 3.80 5.07
CA SER A 9 -46.50 3.46 6.49
C SER A 9 -45.15 3.83 7.10
N ASN A 10 -45.17 4.40 8.31
CA ASN A 10 -43.98 4.77 9.08
C ASN A 10 -43.03 3.59 9.33
N SER A 11 -43.54 2.35 9.30
CA SER A 11 -42.75 1.14 9.50
C SER A 11 -41.79 0.85 8.34
N LEU A 12 -42.24 1.02 7.09
CA LEU A 12 -41.37 0.78 5.93
C LEU A 12 -40.23 1.79 5.86
N ILE A 13 -40.50 3.06 6.16
CA ILE A 13 -39.48 4.12 6.19
C ILE A 13 -38.40 3.79 7.25
N LYS A 14 -38.80 3.33 8.45
CA LYS A 14 -37.87 2.90 9.50
C LYS A 14 -36.99 1.73 9.05
N GLN A 15 -37.55 0.74 8.38
CA GLN A 15 -36.79 -0.42 7.89
C GLN A 15 -35.81 -0.04 6.76
N ILE A 16 -36.22 0.83 5.83
CA ILE A 16 -35.33 1.33 4.77
C ILE A 16 -34.17 2.13 5.38
N PHE A 17 -34.45 2.99 6.36
CA PHE A 17 -33.41 3.74 7.05
C PHE A 17 -32.43 2.81 7.79
N LEU A 18 -32.95 1.78 8.46
CA LEU A 18 -32.12 0.77 9.13
C LEU A 18 -31.24 0.01 8.12
N MET A 19 -31.79 -0.41 6.99
CA MET A 19 -31.05 -1.07 5.91
C MET A 19 -29.91 -0.18 5.41
N LEU A 20 -30.20 1.09 5.11
CA LEU A 20 -29.18 2.05 4.66
C LEU A 20 -28.10 2.27 5.72
N SER A 21 -28.48 2.37 6.99
CA SER A 21 -27.51 2.52 8.10
C SER A 21 -26.59 1.31 8.21
N VAL A 22 -27.13 0.09 8.12
CA VAL A 22 -26.33 -1.14 8.18
C VAL A 22 -25.36 -1.22 7.01
N VAL A 23 -25.84 -0.96 5.79
CA VAL A 23 -24.99 -0.94 4.59
C VAL A 23 -23.88 0.10 4.75
N PHE A 24 -24.22 1.31 5.18
CA PHE A 24 -23.24 2.37 5.42
C PHE A 24 -22.18 1.94 6.45
N ILE A 25 -22.58 1.34 7.57
CA ILE A 25 -21.67 0.85 8.61
C ILE A 25 -20.72 -0.21 8.03
N ILE A 26 -21.22 -1.15 7.24
CA ILE A 26 -20.39 -2.19 6.62
C ILE A 26 -19.35 -1.56 5.69
N PHE A 27 -19.75 -0.64 4.81
CA PHE A 27 -18.82 0.05 3.92
C PHE A 27 -17.81 0.90 4.70
N PHE A 28 -18.25 1.57 5.76
CA PHE A 28 -17.37 2.36 6.62
C PHE A 28 -16.31 1.49 7.29
N ILE A 29 -16.70 0.34 7.85
CA ILE A 29 -15.75 -0.62 8.45
C ILE A 29 -14.81 -1.18 7.39
N ALA A 30 -15.32 -1.60 6.23
CA ALA A 30 -14.51 -2.14 5.15
C ALA A 30 -13.46 -1.13 4.67
N TYR A 31 -13.87 0.12 4.43
CA TYR A 31 -12.98 1.20 3.99
C TYR A 31 -11.86 1.47 5.00
N ASN A 32 -12.20 1.59 6.29
CA ASN A 32 -11.19 1.83 7.33
C ASN A 32 -10.28 0.60 7.55
N SER A 33 -10.82 -0.61 7.46
CA SER A 33 -10.03 -1.84 7.53
C SER A 33 -9.01 -1.93 6.38
N LEU A 34 -9.41 -1.52 5.17
CA LEU A 34 -8.54 -1.49 4.01
C LEU A 34 -7.35 -0.55 4.20
N MET A 35 -7.54 0.59 4.84
CA MET A 35 -6.46 1.53 5.16
C MET A 35 -5.38 0.88 6.04
N ILE A 36 -5.79 0.06 7.00
CA ILE A 36 -4.89 -0.67 7.90
C ILE A 36 -4.22 -1.83 7.16
N TYR A 37 -5.00 -2.64 6.45
CA TYR A 37 -4.52 -3.84 5.77
C TYR A 37 -3.51 -3.52 4.65
N THR A 38 -3.80 -2.50 3.84
CA THR A 38 -2.92 -2.08 2.74
C THR A 38 -1.73 -1.25 3.20
N LYS A 39 -1.61 -0.96 4.50
CA LYS A 39 -0.59 -0.06 5.06
C LYS A 39 -0.61 1.29 4.33
N HIS A 40 -1.79 1.82 4.08
CA HIS A 40 -1.96 3.07 3.32
C HIS A 40 -1.15 4.20 4.00
N ASN A 41 -0.47 5.02 3.19
CA ASN A 41 0.42 6.10 3.64
C ASN A 41 1.60 5.66 4.53
N ARG A 42 1.96 4.37 4.54
CA ARG A 42 3.20 3.92 5.18
C ARG A 42 4.30 3.81 4.12
N TYR A 43 5.23 4.74 4.18
CA TYR A 43 6.42 4.76 3.33
C TYR A 43 7.64 4.32 4.13
N ILE A 44 8.60 3.70 3.45
CA ILE A 44 9.93 3.40 4.00
C ILE A 44 10.92 4.20 3.15
N GLU A 45 11.85 4.88 3.81
CA GLU A 45 12.91 5.61 3.14
C GLU A 45 13.93 4.61 2.56
N VAL A 46 14.22 4.72 1.27
CA VAL A 46 15.22 3.87 0.60
C VAL A 46 16.58 4.56 0.73
N PRO A 47 17.57 3.93 1.39
CA PRO A 47 18.89 4.52 1.53
C PRO A 47 19.59 4.63 0.17
N SER A 48 20.51 5.60 0.06
CA SER A 48 21.40 5.65 -1.10
C SER A 48 22.41 4.52 -1.01
N LEU A 49 22.47 3.71 -2.07
CA LEU A 49 23.41 2.60 -2.23
C LEU A 49 24.57 2.96 -3.18
N LEU A 50 24.51 4.13 -3.83
CA LEU A 50 25.49 4.54 -4.83
C LEU A 50 26.92 4.52 -4.28
N GLY A 51 27.82 3.85 -4.99
CA GLY A 51 29.23 3.72 -4.64
C GLY A 51 29.53 2.62 -3.62
N LEU A 52 28.54 2.11 -2.88
CA LEU A 52 28.73 0.96 -1.98
C LEU A 52 29.13 -0.28 -2.78
N ASN A 53 29.93 -1.15 -2.17
CA ASN A 53 30.13 -2.49 -2.71
C ASN A 53 28.82 -3.29 -2.62
N LEU A 54 28.60 -4.24 -3.53
CA LEU A 54 27.42 -5.10 -3.54
C LEU A 54 27.14 -5.74 -2.17
N ASP A 55 28.14 -6.27 -1.48
CA ASP A 55 27.95 -6.93 -0.18
C ASP A 55 27.46 -5.94 0.89
N GLU A 56 28.03 -4.73 0.92
CA GLU A 56 27.64 -3.66 1.84
C GLU A 56 26.22 -3.15 1.54
N ALA A 57 25.86 -3.06 0.26
CA ALA A 57 24.53 -2.67 -0.17
C ALA A 57 23.48 -3.71 0.26
N ILE A 58 23.78 -5.00 0.10
CA ILE A 58 22.90 -6.10 0.56
C ILE A 58 22.70 -6.03 2.07
N ILE A 59 23.76 -5.90 2.85
CA ILE A 59 23.68 -5.75 4.31
C ILE A 59 22.83 -4.53 4.69
N THR A 60 23.01 -3.41 3.99
CA THR A 60 22.25 -2.18 4.24
C THR A 60 20.75 -2.38 3.95
N LEU A 61 20.41 -3.05 2.86
CA LEU A 61 19.04 -3.37 2.48
C LEU A 61 18.38 -4.34 3.46
N GLU A 62 19.09 -5.40 3.88
CA GLU A 62 18.60 -6.38 4.86
C GLU A 62 18.31 -5.73 6.22
N ARG A 63 19.19 -4.85 6.70
CA ARG A 63 18.99 -4.10 7.96
C ARG A 63 17.74 -3.23 7.90
N ASN A 64 17.42 -2.69 6.73
CA ASN A 64 16.21 -1.90 6.49
C ASN A 64 14.99 -2.75 6.07
N LYS A 65 15.12 -4.08 6.02
CA LYS A 65 14.10 -5.03 5.57
C LYS A 65 13.56 -4.70 4.17
N LEU A 66 14.44 -4.20 3.31
CA LEU A 66 14.15 -3.87 1.93
C LEU A 66 14.46 -5.05 1.02
N ARG A 67 13.57 -5.31 0.07
CA ARG A 67 13.79 -6.29 -0.98
C ARG A 67 14.62 -5.65 -2.08
N TYR A 68 15.40 -6.47 -2.79
CA TYR A 68 16.23 -6.01 -3.88
C TYR A 68 16.29 -7.03 -5.02
N GLU A 69 16.68 -6.54 -6.18
CA GLU A 69 17.01 -7.33 -7.36
C GLU A 69 18.29 -6.74 -7.95
N VAL A 70 19.24 -7.61 -8.32
CA VAL A 70 20.53 -7.19 -8.86
C VAL A 70 20.41 -7.19 -10.38
N LEU A 71 20.64 -6.04 -10.99
CA LEU A 71 20.68 -5.87 -12.44
C LEU A 71 22.13 -5.66 -12.88
N ASP A 72 22.61 -6.55 -13.75
CA ASP A 72 23.95 -6.41 -14.30
C ASP A 72 24.05 -5.20 -15.22
N SER A 73 25.15 -4.47 -15.12
CA SER A 73 25.44 -3.33 -15.98
C SER A 73 26.61 -3.61 -16.91
N SER A 74 26.51 -3.11 -18.14
CA SER A 74 27.63 -3.00 -19.08
C SER A 74 28.43 -1.70 -18.90
N LYS A 75 28.02 -0.82 -17.97
CA LYS A 75 28.69 0.46 -17.74
C LYS A 75 29.93 0.29 -16.87
N PHE A 76 31.02 0.93 -17.28
CA PHE A 76 32.27 0.97 -16.54
C PHE A 76 32.60 2.42 -16.14
N ILE A 77 32.89 2.63 -14.86
CA ILE A 77 33.25 3.93 -14.29
C ILE A 77 34.59 3.75 -13.60
N VAL A 78 35.58 4.57 -13.99
CA VAL A 78 36.98 4.44 -13.52
C VAL A 78 37.12 4.83 -12.05
N ASP A 79 36.32 5.80 -11.59
CA ASP A 79 36.48 6.46 -10.29
C ASP A 79 35.85 5.70 -9.12
N ILE A 80 35.18 4.57 -9.38
CA ILE A 80 34.55 3.73 -8.35
C ILE A 80 35.13 2.31 -8.36
N PRO A 81 35.19 1.64 -7.19
CA PRO A 81 35.64 0.26 -7.11
C PRO A 81 34.82 -0.68 -8.00
N LYS A 82 35.44 -1.79 -8.41
CA LYS A 82 34.74 -2.88 -9.08
C LYS A 82 33.65 -3.44 -8.17
N TYR A 83 32.55 -3.90 -8.77
CA TYR A 83 31.38 -4.41 -8.06
C TYR A 83 30.66 -3.39 -7.16
N SER A 84 30.91 -2.09 -7.36
CA SER A 84 30.13 -1.03 -6.72
C SER A 84 28.80 -0.79 -7.42
N ILE A 85 27.80 -0.39 -6.64
CA ILE A 85 26.48 0.00 -7.14
C ILE A 85 26.62 1.34 -7.89
N ILE A 86 26.31 1.32 -9.17
CA ILE A 86 26.43 2.49 -10.05
C ILE A 86 25.10 3.24 -10.23
N SER A 87 23.98 2.59 -9.93
CA SER A 87 22.63 3.10 -10.11
C SER A 87 21.67 2.34 -9.21
N GLN A 88 20.60 3.01 -8.77
CA GLN A 88 19.52 2.41 -8.00
C GLN A 88 18.16 2.86 -8.54
N ILE A 89 17.17 1.99 -8.42
CA ILE A 89 15.76 2.29 -8.68
C ILE A 89 15.03 1.98 -7.36
N PRO A 90 14.55 3.02 -6.62
CA PRO A 90 13.83 2.83 -5.37
C PRO A 90 12.52 2.08 -5.51
#